data_AF-A0A922ISL6-F1
#
_entry.id   AF-A0A922ISL6-F1
#
_cell.length_a   1.000
_cell.length_b   1.000
_cell.length_c   1.000
_cell.angle_alpha   90.00
_cell.angle_beta   90.00
_cell.angle_gamma   90.00
#
_symmetry.space_group_name_H-M   'P 1'
#
loop_
_entity.id
_entity.type
_entity.pdbx_description
1 polymer ?
#
loop_
_entity_poly.entity_id
_entity_poly.type
_entity_poly.pdbx_seq_one_letter_code
_entity_poly.pdbx_strand_id
1 'polypeptide(L)'
;MLLRNLDTSRGLVNGARGIVEKINSDTGLPEVRFYPAKANGSNGILHVVQTEKWTIRGIDAKEIASRRQLPLTLAWAICIRKSQGITLEYAELALSKVRILQ
;
A
#
# COMPACT_ATOMS: atom_id res chain seq x y z
N MET A 1 -2.63 -1.87 3.04
CA MET A 1 -2.31 -0.71 2.18
C MET A 1 -1.33 -1.16 1.10
N LEU A 2 -1.53 -0.72 -0.14
CA LEU A 2 -0.60 -0.97 -1.24
C LEU A 2 0.67 -0.16 -1.11
N LEU A 3 1.81 -0.79 -1.38
CA LEU A 3 3.15 -0.20 -1.29
C LEU A 3 3.72 0.26 -2.65
N ARG A 4 2.97 0.05 -3.73
CA ARG A 4 3.36 0.45 -5.09
C ARG A 4 2.14 0.60 -5.97
N ASN A 5 2.33 1.23 -7.13
CA ASN A 5 1.32 1.29 -8.18
C ASN A 5 1.24 -0.07 -8.87
N LEU A 6 0.04 -0.63 -8.94
CA LEU A 6 -0.30 -1.83 -9.69
C LEU A 6 -1.08 -1.46 -10.95
N ASP A 7 -2.11 -0.64 -10.81
CA ASP A 7 -2.93 -0.15 -11.91
C ASP A 7 -3.50 1.23 -11.56
N THR A 8 -2.89 2.27 -12.14
CA THR A 8 -3.27 3.67 -11.89
C THR A 8 -4.63 4.02 -12.50
N SER A 9 -5.04 3.35 -13.58
CA SER A 9 -6.32 3.58 -14.23
C SER A 9 -7.48 3.10 -13.35
N ARG A 10 -7.28 1.99 -12.64
CA ARG A 10 -8.21 1.44 -11.66
C ARG A 10 -8.04 2.03 -10.26
N GLY A 11 -7.10 2.95 -10.04
CA GLY A 11 -6.85 3.52 -8.71
C GLY A 11 -6.15 2.56 -7.73
N LEU A 12 -5.57 1.45 -8.20
CA LEU A 12 -4.70 0.57 -7.41
C LEU A 12 -3.29 1.18 -7.31
N VAL A 13 -3.20 2.27 -6.55
CA VAL A 13 -2.00 3.11 -6.41
C VAL A 13 -1.33 2.91 -5.05
N ASN A 14 -0.06 3.33 -4.96
CA ASN A 14 0.65 3.39 -3.68
C ASN A 14 -0.13 4.23 -2.66
N GLY A 15 -0.34 3.69 -1.46
CA GLY A 15 -1.19 4.32 -0.44
C GLY A 15 -2.64 3.85 -0.46
N ALA A 16 -3.10 3.15 -1.50
CA ALA A 16 -4.47 2.65 -1.54
C ALA A 16 -4.73 1.66 -0.38
N ARG A 17 -5.82 1.90 0.34
CA ARG A 17 -6.22 1.09 1.50
C ARG A 17 -7.30 0.10 1.09
N GLY A 18 -7.31 -1.03 1.77
CA GLY A 18 -8.26 -2.09 1.50
C GLY A 18 -8.34 -3.07 2.64
N ILE A 19 -9.36 -3.92 2.56
CA ILE A 19 -9.67 -4.97 3.53
C ILE A 19 -9.43 -6.31 2.83
N VAL A 20 -8.68 -7.20 3.49
CA VAL A 20 -8.53 -8.58 3.01
C VAL A 20 -9.86 -9.28 3.23
N GLU A 21 -10.51 -9.72 2.16
CA GLU A 21 -11.79 -10.44 2.23
C GLU A 21 -11.59 -11.94 2.29
N LYS A 22 -10.56 -12.43 1.60
CA LYS A 22 -10.24 -13.85 1.53
C LYS A 22 -8.75 -14.06 1.31
N ILE A 23 -8.24 -15.17 1.83
CA ILE A 23 -6.94 -15.72 1.44
C ILE A 23 -7.23 -17.03 0.72
N ASN A 24 -6.82 -17.14 -0.54
CA ASN A 24 -7.05 -18.32 -1.33
C ASN A 24 -6.17 -19.47 -0.81
N SER A 25 -6.79 -20.59 -0.44
CA SER A 25 -6.09 -21.72 0.18
C SER A 25 -5.16 -22.48 -0.78
N ASP A 26 -5.47 -22.48 -2.09
CA ASP A 26 -4.70 -23.21 -3.10
C ASP A 26 -3.45 -22.42 -3.53
N THR A 27 -3.60 -21.09 -3.69
CA THR A 27 -2.52 -20.22 -4.17
C THR A 27 -1.80 -19.47 -3.05
N GLY A 28 -2.40 -19.37 -1.86
CA GLY A 28 -1.91 -18.55 -0.74
C GLY A 28 -2.04 -17.04 -0.95
N LEU A 29 -2.68 -16.59 -2.02
CA LEU A 29 -2.77 -15.17 -2.38
C LEU A 29 -4.00 -14.50 -1.74
N PRO A 30 -3.87 -13.24 -1.27
CA PRO A 30 -4.98 -12.51 -0.70
C PRO A 30 -5.84 -11.84 -1.78
N GLU A 31 -7.15 -11.92 -1.60
CA GLU A 31 -8.18 -11.13 -2.27
C GLU A 31 -8.48 -9.92 -1.40
N VAL A 32 -8.18 -8.72 -1.92
CA VAL A 32 -8.29 -7.46 -1.17
C VAL A 32 -9.26 -6.53 -1.87
N ARG A 33 -10.25 -6.02 -1.12
CA ARG A 33 -11.13 -4.95 -1.59
C ARG A 33 -10.52 -3.60 -1.28
N PHE A 34 -10.14 -2.86 -2.31
CA PHE A 34 -9.57 -1.52 -2.21
C PHE A 34 -10.64 -0.44 -2.38
N TYR A 35 -10.44 0.70 -1.73
CA TYR A 35 -11.38 1.83 -1.77
C TYR A 35 -10.68 3.09 -2.25
N PRO A 36 -10.32 3.20 -3.54
CA PRO A 36 -9.71 4.42 -4.07
C PRO A 36 -10.74 5.52 -4.24
N ALA A 37 -10.35 6.78 -4.05
CA ALA A 37 -11.21 7.96 -4.15
C ALA A 37 -11.86 8.15 -5.53
N LYS A 38 -11.26 7.57 -6.59
CA LYS A 38 -11.82 7.59 -7.96
C LYS A 38 -12.88 6.51 -8.22
N ALA A 39 -13.09 5.57 -7.30
CA ALA A 39 -14.20 4.64 -7.42
C ALA A 39 -15.49 5.41 -7.12
N ASN A 40 -16.26 5.74 -8.15
CA ASN A 40 -17.48 6.54 -8.10
C ASN A 40 -18.67 5.87 -7.37
N GLY A 41 -18.42 5.08 -6.31
CA GLY A 41 -19.46 4.40 -5.55
C GLY A 41 -18.93 3.62 -4.34
N SER A 42 -19.85 3.15 -3.50
CA SER A 42 -19.59 2.33 -2.31
C SER A 42 -18.94 0.96 -2.62
N ASN A 43 -18.94 0.54 -3.88
CA ASN A 43 -18.35 -0.71 -4.30
C ASN A 43 -16.85 -0.52 -4.57
N GLY A 44 -16.04 -0.82 -3.55
CA GLY A 44 -14.59 -0.95 -3.70
C GLY A 44 -14.19 -1.97 -4.78
N ILE A 45 -12.91 -1.97 -5.14
CA ILE A 45 -12.33 -2.80 -6.19
C ILE A 45 -11.76 -4.06 -5.56
N LEU A 46 -12.35 -5.21 -5.87
CA LEU A 46 -11.79 -6.50 -5.49
C LEU A 46 -10.61 -6.85 -6.41
N HIS A 47 -9.47 -7.22 -5.81
CA HIS A 47 -8.27 -7.56 -6.54
C HIS A 47 -7.48 -8.69 -5.84
N VAL A 48 -7.11 -9.72 -6.58
CA VAL A 48 -6.18 -10.77 -6.13
C VAL A 48 -4.76 -10.19 -6.21
N VAL A 49 -4.12 -9.96 -5.06
CA VAL A 49 -2.81 -9.31 -5.01
C VAL A 49 -1.70 -10.35 -5.24
N GLN A 50 -0.89 -10.12 -6.27
CA GLN A 50 0.24 -10.98 -6.63
C GLN A 50 1.52 -10.59 -5.88
N THR A 51 2.48 -11.51 -5.83
CA THR A 51 3.82 -11.19 -5.33
C THR A 51 4.61 -10.34 -6.32
N GLU A 52 5.38 -9.40 -5.80
CA GLU A 52 6.15 -8.44 -6.57
C GLU A 52 7.62 -8.55 -6.22
N LYS A 53 8.50 -8.22 -7.18
CA LYS A 53 9.95 -8.21 -6.98
C LYS A 53 10.42 -6.79 -6.70
N TRP A 54 11.04 -6.57 -5.54
CA TRP A 54 11.83 -5.37 -5.26
C TRP A 54 13.30 -5.69 -5.47
N THR A 55 13.93 -4.94 -6.35
CA THR A 55 15.36 -5.07 -6.66
C THR A 55 16.14 -3.94 -5.98
N ILE A 56 17.22 -4.30 -5.30
CA ILE A 56 18.23 -3.37 -4.82
C ILE A 56 19.34 -3.33 -5.85
N ARG A 57 19.64 -2.14 -6.36
CA ARG A 57 20.71 -1.91 -7.33
C ARG A 57 21.93 -1.31 -6.64
N GLY A 58 23.11 -1.83 -6.96
CA GLY A 58 24.38 -1.29 -6.53
C GLY A 58 24.79 -0.03 -7.31
N ILE A 59 26.00 0.44 -7.08
CA ILE A 59 26.56 1.66 -7.69
C ILE A 59 26.55 1.59 -9.22
N ASP A 60 26.81 0.41 -9.80
CA ASP A 60 26.84 0.20 -11.25
C ASP A 60 25.46 -0.14 -11.86
N ALA A 61 24.36 0.21 -11.18
CA ALA A 61 22.99 -0.18 -11.52
C ALA A 61 22.72 -1.70 -11.59
N LYS A 62 23.72 -2.54 -11.30
CA LYS A 62 23.60 -4.00 -11.24
C LYS A 62 22.72 -4.41 -10.05
N GLU A 63 21.83 -5.38 -10.27
CA GLU A 63 21.06 -6.01 -9.18
C GLU A 63 22.03 -6.72 -8.23
N ILE A 64 22.07 -6.27 -6.97
CA ILE A 64 22.89 -6.87 -5.91
C ILE A 64 22.07 -7.77 -4.99
N ALA A 65 20.76 -7.50 -4.89
CA ALA A 65 19.83 -8.29 -4.10
C ALA A 65 18.41 -8.04 -4.59
N SER A 66 17.52 -8.98 -4.33
CA SER A 66 16.10 -8.76 -4.51
C SER A 66 15.26 -9.46 -3.46
N ARG A 67 14.03 -8.97 -3.31
CA ARG A 67 13.00 -9.53 -2.43
C ARG A 67 11.75 -9.77 -3.25
N ARG A 68 11.15 -10.95 -3.12
CA ARG A 68 9.80 -11.23 -3.61
C ARG A 68 8.83 -11.27 -2.44
N GLN A 69 7.76 -10.49 -2.50
CA GLN A 69 6.80 -10.34 -1.41
C GLN A 69 5.47 -9.76 -1.94
N LEU A 70 4.38 -9.89 -1.19
CA LEU A 70 3.15 -9.15 -1.48
C LEU A 70 3.39 -7.64 -1.29
N PRO A 71 2.93 -6.77 -2.21
CA PRO A 71 3.07 -5.31 -2.09
C PRO A 71 2.08 -4.71 -1.07
N LEU A 72 1.91 -5.37 0.08
CA LEU A 72 0.96 -5.01 1.11
C LEU A 72 1.66 -4.77 2.44
N THR A 73 1.15 -3.79 3.17
CA THR A 73 1.46 -3.58 4.59
C THR A 73 0.17 -3.40 5.40
N LEU A 74 0.23 -3.69 6.70
CA LEU A 74 -0.86 -3.40 7.62
C LEU A 74 -1.10 -1.88 7.67
N ALA A 75 -2.37 -1.48 7.67
CA ALA A 75 -2.75 -0.09 7.39
C ALA A 75 -3.48 0.62 8.53
N TRP A 76 -3.52 0.03 9.73
CA TRP A 76 -4.12 0.65 10.91
C TRP A 76 -3.33 1.86 11.41
N ALA A 77 -2.00 1.78 11.32
CA ALA A 77 -1.11 2.85 11.73
C ALA A 77 0.11 2.90 10.81
N ILE A 78 0.63 4.11 10.61
CA ILE A 78 1.87 4.37 9.88
C ILE A 78 2.62 5.50 10.58
N CYS A 79 3.95 5.40 10.65
CA CYS A 79 4.76 6.49 11.15
C CYS A 79 4.79 7.63 10.12
N ILE A 80 4.79 8.89 10.59
CA ILE A 80 4.85 10.10 9.73
C ILE A 80 6.01 10.04 8.72
N ARG A 81 7.19 9.57 9.14
CA ARG A 81 8.34 9.42 8.23
C ARG A 81 8.07 8.44 7.08
N LYS A 82 7.28 7.39 7.33
CA LYS A 82 6.95 6.37 6.32
C LYS A 82 5.83 6.81 5.39
N SER A 83 5.01 7.80 5.78
CA SER A 83 4.01 8.39 4.90
C SER A 83 4.54 9.54 4.04
N GLN A 84 5.80 9.97 4.21
CA GLN A 84 6.38 11.05 3.43
C GLN A 84 6.32 10.74 1.93
N GLY A 85 5.74 11.65 1.15
CA GLY A 85 5.60 11.50 -0.31
C GLY A 85 4.50 10.53 -0.75
N ILE A 86 3.70 9.98 0.19
CA ILE A 86 2.53 9.16 -0.12
C ILE A 86 1.28 10.04 0.00
N THR A 87 0.33 9.88 -0.92
CA THR A 87 -1.00 10.46 -0.79
C THR A 87 -1.88 9.50 0.00
N LEU A 88 -2.37 9.93 1.16
CA LEU A 88 -3.32 9.18 1.98
C LEU A 88 -4.68 9.84 1.89
N GLU A 89 -5.72 9.08 1.53
CA GLU A 89 -7.08 9.62 1.40
C GLU A 89 -7.74 9.86 2.77
N TYR A 90 -7.41 9.03 3.76
CA TYR A 90 -7.88 9.21 5.13
C TYR A 90 -6.78 8.83 6.11
N ALA A 91 -6.53 9.72 7.07
CA ALA A 91 -5.61 9.51 8.17
C ALA A 91 -6.18 10.17 9.43
N GLU A 92 -5.97 9.55 10.57
CA GLU A 92 -6.25 10.13 11.88
C GLU A 92 -4.93 10.40 12.58
N LEU A 93 -4.80 11.58 13.20
CA LEU A 93 -3.58 12.00 13.87
C LEU A 93 -3.89 12.66 15.21
N ALA A 94 -3.33 12.12 16.28
CA ALA A 94 -3.40 12.72 17.60
C ALA A 94 -2.20 13.66 17.81
N LEU A 95 -2.44 14.97 17.88
CA LEU A 95 -1.40 16.00 18.04
C LEU A 95 -1.26 16.55 19.47
N SER A 96 -2.00 16.02 20.44
CA SER A 96 -2.12 16.57 21.80
C SER A 96 -0.81 16.68 22.59
N LYS A 97 0.26 15.98 22.18
CA LYS A 97 1.58 15.99 22.83
C LYS A 97 2.68 16.62 21.97
N VAL A 98 2.33 17.25 20.85
CA VAL A 98 3.30 17.91 19.97
C VAL A 98 3.53 19.34 20.47
N ARG A 99 4.75 19.64 20.95
CA ARG A 99 5.15 21.02 21.24
C ARG A 99 5.45 21.73 19.92
N ILE A 100 4.61 22.68 19.56
CA ILE A 100 4.95 23.69 18.56
C ILE A 100 5.74 24.75 19.33
N LEU A 101 7.04 24.87 19.06
CA LEU A 101 7.84 25.97 19.57
C LEU A 101 7.30 27.25 18.91
N GLN A 102 6.69 28.13 19.71
CA GLN A 102 6.33 29.49 19.32
C GLN A 102 7.53 30.42 19.54
#